data_AF-A0A951AZI8-F1
#
_entry.id   AF-A0A951AZI8-F1
#
_cell.length_a   1.000
_cell.length_b   1.000
_cell.length_c   1.000
_cell.angle_alpha   90.00
_cell.angle_beta   90.00
_cell.angle_gamma   90.00
#
_symmetry.space_group_name_H-M   'P 1'
#
loop_
_entity.id
_entity.type
_entity.pdbx_description
1 polymer ?
#
loop_
_entity_poly.entity_id
_entity_poly.type
_entity_poly.pdbx_seq_one_letter_code
_entity_poly.pdbx_strand_id
1 'polypeptide(L)'
;MVDRAPPRHVTLTSHRAKSGPPIAWGAADPLRRGPIVGTLGNPDQRNVIGTHGGAYSLYRALAVAAGQLAPQHRPDFTDTMPADAIGPFAAWSDPARIVSLDPWGHLAPQLFADRVAAGWDIRPTIAVTRAHIAMPEIVEAMQDGRLAPDPPGPAAVLSADGAARVTKIAIEPVWWLPGVAARFGVGLKTLRRTLFEQTGGMFPELVTRPDLEVFLPPIGGATVYLFGDVSRLGRPE
;
A
#
# COMPACT_ATOMS: atom_id res chain seq x y z
N MET A 1 17.97 15.27 31.83
CA MET A 1 16.72 14.60 32.25
C MET A 1 15.63 15.01 31.28
N VAL A 2 15.26 14.13 30.35
CA VAL A 2 14.15 14.38 29.42
C VAL A 2 12.88 13.90 30.12
N ASP A 3 11.97 14.84 30.35
CA ASP A 3 10.70 14.59 31.01
C ASP A 3 9.83 13.69 30.13
N ARG A 4 9.62 12.43 30.56
CA ARG A 4 8.81 11.44 29.84
C ARG A 4 7.37 11.60 30.30
N ALA A 5 6.54 12.23 29.46
CA ALA A 5 5.09 12.27 29.69
C ALA A 5 4.55 10.83 29.87
N PRO A 6 3.67 10.59 30.86
CA PRO A 6 3.16 9.25 31.14
C PRO A 6 2.30 8.73 29.98
N PRO A 7 2.33 7.41 29.69
CA PRO A 7 1.53 6.83 28.61
C PRO A 7 0.03 7.04 28.89
N ARG A 8 -0.68 7.65 27.94
CA ARG A 8 -2.14 7.81 28.02
C ARG A 8 -2.83 6.44 28.06
N HIS A 9 -3.83 6.34 28.93
CA HIS A 9 -4.70 5.18 29.08
C HIS A 9 -5.28 4.74 27.72
N VAL A 10 -4.99 3.51 27.31
CA VAL A 10 -5.54 2.90 26.09
C VAL A 10 -6.98 2.48 26.39
N THR A 11 -7.94 3.18 25.79
CA THR A 11 -9.36 2.85 25.90
C THR A 11 -9.65 1.64 25.02
N LEU A 12 -10.07 0.53 25.63
CA LEU A 12 -10.23 -0.77 24.96
C LEU A 12 -11.52 -0.95 24.14
N THR A 13 -12.42 0.04 24.07
CA THR A 13 -13.33 0.38 22.95
C THR A 13 -14.53 1.20 23.44
N SER A 14 -14.60 2.48 23.03
CA SER A 14 -15.85 3.24 22.95
C SER A 14 -15.97 3.72 21.51
N HIS A 15 -16.57 2.89 20.65
CA HIS A 15 -16.74 3.23 19.25
C HIS A 15 -17.69 4.44 19.14
N ARG A 16 -17.14 5.60 18.79
CA ARG A 16 -17.94 6.71 18.27
C ARG A 16 -18.42 6.34 16.86
N ALA A 17 -19.52 6.97 16.42
CA ALA A 17 -20.12 6.80 15.10
C ALA A 17 -19.12 7.01 13.94
N LYS A 18 -19.56 6.73 12.70
CA LYS A 18 -18.79 6.85 11.43
C LYS A 18 -17.66 7.88 11.52
N SER A 19 -16.43 7.40 11.51
CA SER A 19 -15.20 8.18 11.51
C SER A 19 -14.56 8.14 10.13
N GLY A 20 -13.86 9.21 9.75
CA GLY A 20 -13.10 9.30 8.52
C GLY A 20 -13.94 9.60 7.26
N PRO A 21 -13.26 9.90 6.14
CA PRO A 21 -13.93 10.20 4.88
C PRO A 21 -14.46 8.90 4.25
N PRO A 22 -15.61 8.94 3.56
CA PRO A 22 -16.15 7.78 2.89
C PRO A 22 -15.20 7.28 1.79
N ILE A 23 -15.22 5.96 1.54
CA ILE A 23 -14.51 5.31 0.45
C ILE A 23 -15.54 4.84 -0.58
N ALA A 24 -15.51 5.39 -1.79
CA ALA A 24 -16.30 4.92 -2.92
C ALA A 24 -15.45 3.95 -3.76
N TRP A 25 -15.36 2.69 -3.32
CA TRP A 25 -14.53 1.69 -4.00
C TRP A 25 -14.93 1.52 -5.47
N GLY A 26 -13.95 1.46 -6.37
CA GLY A 26 -14.18 1.39 -7.81
C GLY A 26 -14.56 2.72 -8.49
N ALA A 27 -14.64 3.85 -7.77
CA ALA A 27 -14.83 5.14 -8.45
C ALA A 27 -13.63 5.48 -9.34
N ALA A 28 -13.91 5.84 -10.60
CA ALA A 28 -12.92 6.18 -11.61
C ALA A 28 -12.18 7.49 -11.32
N ASP A 29 -12.85 8.43 -10.65
CA ASP A 29 -12.22 9.66 -10.16
C ASP A 29 -11.60 9.38 -8.78
N PRO A 30 -10.26 9.49 -8.61
CA PRO A 30 -9.60 9.22 -7.35
C PRO A 30 -10.07 10.13 -6.21
N LEU A 31 -10.46 11.39 -6.50
CA LEU A 31 -10.93 12.32 -5.48
C LEU A 31 -12.31 11.92 -4.95
N ARG A 32 -13.17 11.39 -5.83
CA ARG A 32 -14.47 10.81 -5.45
C ARG A 32 -14.32 9.45 -4.77
N ARG A 33 -13.33 8.65 -5.19
CA ARG A 33 -12.95 7.39 -4.54
C ARG A 33 -12.56 7.62 -3.07
N GLY A 34 -11.77 8.67 -2.83
CA GLY A 34 -11.30 9.07 -1.50
C GLY A 34 -9.98 8.38 -1.08
N PRO A 35 -9.30 8.92 -0.05
CA PRO A 35 -8.05 8.35 0.44
C PRO A 35 -8.29 7.12 1.32
N ILE A 36 -7.29 6.23 1.37
CA ILE A 36 -7.16 5.22 2.42
C ILE A 36 -6.42 5.84 3.60
N VAL A 37 -7.02 5.80 4.80
CA VAL A 37 -6.48 6.44 6.00
C VAL A 37 -6.45 5.43 7.15
N GLY A 38 -5.33 4.74 7.30
CA GLY A 38 -5.01 3.79 8.38
C GLY A 38 -4.25 4.43 9.54
N THR A 39 -4.68 5.62 9.96
CA THR A 39 -3.97 6.46 10.94
C THR A 39 -3.92 5.86 12.34
N LEU A 40 -2.77 6.04 13.00
CA LEU A 40 -2.55 5.76 14.42
C LEU A 40 -2.64 7.01 15.31
N GLY A 41 -2.66 8.20 14.70
CA GLY A 41 -2.63 9.48 15.42
C GLY A 41 -4.01 10.02 15.77
N ASN A 42 -4.87 10.21 14.77
CA ASN A 42 -6.22 10.75 14.96
C ASN A 42 -7.28 9.72 14.53
N PRO A 43 -7.84 8.93 15.47
CA PRO A 43 -8.84 7.91 15.16
C PRO A 43 -10.07 8.42 14.40
N ASP A 44 -10.43 9.70 14.55
CA ASP A 44 -11.60 10.29 13.87
C ASP A 44 -11.40 10.45 12.36
N GLN A 45 -10.15 10.39 11.88
CA GLN A 45 -9.83 10.40 10.45
C GLN A 45 -9.76 8.98 9.85
N ARG A 46 -9.74 7.94 10.68
CA ARG A 46 -9.57 6.55 10.22
C ARG A 46 -10.82 6.04 9.51
N ASN A 47 -10.63 5.53 8.29
CA ASN A 47 -11.69 4.95 7.46
C ASN A 47 -11.39 3.49 7.02
N VAL A 48 -10.42 2.83 7.66
CA VAL A 48 -10.08 1.42 7.42
C VAL A 48 -9.89 0.66 8.73
N ILE A 49 -9.91 -0.67 8.62
CA ILE A 49 -9.48 -1.59 9.67
C ILE A 49 -7.97 -1.82 9.52
N GLY A 50 -7.25 -1.90 10.64
CA GLY A 50 -5.79 -2.01 10.63
C GLY A 50 -5.08 -0.66 10.44
N THR A 51 -3.80 -0.71 10.07
CA THR A 51 -2.92 0.47 10.01
C THR A 51 -2.04 0.42 8.77
N HIS A 52 -1.54 1.58 8.34
CA HIS A 52 -0.49 1.62 7.32
C HIS A 52 0.78 0.85 7.75
N GLY A 53 1.57 0.43 6.78
CA GLY A 53 2.81 -0.32 7.00
C GLY A 53 2.61 -1.82 7.17
N GLY A 54 1.37 -2.32 7.18
CA GLY A 54 1.03 -3.75 7.12
C GLY A 54 1.90 -4.63 8.02
N ALA A 55 2.60 -5.59 7.41
CA ALA A 55 3.51 -6.51 8.09
C ALA A 55 4.69 -5.82 8.82
N TYR A 56 5.06 -4.60 8.42
CA TYR A 56 6.13 -3.82 9.05
C TYR A 56 5.65 -2.99 10.25
N SER A 57 4.35 -2.99 10.57
CA SER A 57 3.79 -2.22 11.69
C SER A 57 4.43 -2.59 13.05
N LEU A 58 4.86 -3.84 13.22
CA LEU A 58 5.60 -4.29 14.41
C LEU A 58 6.97 -3.62 14.55
N TYR A 59 7.74 -3.48 13.46
CA TYR A 59 9.02 -2.78 13.50
C TYR A 59 8.84 -1.30 13.84
N ARG A 60 7.78 -0.67 13.32
CA ARG A 60 7.40 0.68 13.72
C ARG A 60 7.10 0.75 15.22
N ALA A 61 6.32 -0.19 15.76
CA ALA A 61 5.98 -0.24 17.17
C ALA A 61 7.25 -0.39 18.05
N LEU A 62 8.18 -1.26 17.65
CA LEU A 62 9.47 -1.43 18.33
C LEU A 62 10.32 -0.16 18.28
N ALA A 63 10.40 0.51 17.12
CA ALA A 63 11.13 1.76 16.99
C ALA A 63 10.56 2.87 17.90
N VAL A 64 9.23 2.95 18.01
CA VAL A 64 8.56 3.89 18.92
C VAL A 64 8.83 3.53 20.39
N ALA A 65 8.73 2.25 20.76
CA ALA A 65 9.00 1.79 22.12
C ALA A 65 10.46 2.04 22.53
N ALA A 66 11.40 1.84 21.60
CA ALA A 66 12.82 2.12 21.78
C ALA A 66 13.17 3.63 21.74
N GLY A 67 12.19 4.51 21.48
CA GLY A 67 12.39 5.96 21.38
C GLY A 67 13.15 6.41 20.13
N GLN A 68 13.34 5.52 19.15
CA GLN A 68 14.02 5.81 17.88
C GLN A 68 13.08 6.45 16.85
N LEU A 69 11.77 6.39 17.08
CA LEU A 69 10.77 7.03 16.24
C LEU A 69 9.72 7.74 17.10
N ALA A 70 9.42 9.00 16.79
CA ALA A 70 8.32 9.69 17.45
C ALA A 70 6.98 9.01 17.11
N PRO A 71 6.07 8.74 18.07
CA PRO A 71 4.78 8.11 17.78
C PRO A 71 3.94 8.90 16.77
N GLN A 72 4.09 10.23 16.76
CA GLN A 72 3.42 11.20 15.89
C GLN A 72 4.27 11.57 14.66
N HIS A 73 5.33 10.81 14.35
CA HIS A 73 6.17 11.06 13.19
C HIS A 73 5.32 11.10 11.91
N ARG A 74 5.47 12.21 11.18
CA ARG A 74 4.86 12.44 9.87
C ARG A 74 5.89 12.13 8.79
N PRO A 75 5.62 11.19 7.87
CA PRO A 75 6.48 10.96 6.72
C PRO A 75 6.61 12.23 5.88
N ASP A 76 7.80 12.46 5.33
CA ASP A 76 8.03 13.44 4.29
C ASP A 76 7.80 12.78 2.92
N PHE A 77 6.96 13.40 2.09
CA PHE A 77 6.62 12.92 0.75
C PHE A 77 7.26 13.77 -0.36
N THR A 78 8.15 14.69 -0.02
CA THR A 78 8.96 15.43 -0.99
C THR A 78 9.74 14.46 -1.88
N ASP A 79 9.69 14.66 -3.20
CA ASP A 79 10.34 13.82 -4.21
C ASP A 79 9.97 12.32 -4.16
N THR A 80 8.82 11.98 -3.60
CA THR A 80 8.28 10.60 -3.56
C THR A 80 7.27 10.30 -4.68
N MET A 81 7.23 11.14 -5.72
CA MET A 81 6.41 10.88 -6.91
C MET A 81 6.82 9.55 -7.57
N PRO A 82 5.85 8.79 -8.12
CA PRO A 82 6.14 7.61 -8.92
C PRO A 82 7.18 7.90 -10.01
N ALA A 83 8.23 7.07 -10.09
CA ALA A 83 9.29 7.26 -11.09
C ALA A 83 8.81 7.05 -12.52
N ASP A 84 7.73 6.29 -12.70
CA ASP A 84 7.05 6.05 -13.96
C ASP A 84 5.53 6.12 -13.73
N ALA A 85 4.81 6.67 -14.71
CA ALA A 85 3.35 6.75 -14.65
C ALA A 85 2.72 5.38 -14.95
N ILE A 86 1.82 4.94 -14.07
CA ILE A 86 1.06 3.69 -14.23
C ILE A 86 -0.42 4.04 -14.33
N GLY A 87 -1.08 3.62 -15.41
CA GLY A 87 -2.51 3.83 -15.60
C GLY A 87 -2.91 5.32 -15.73
N PRO A 88 -4.19 5.65 -15.44
CA PRO A 88 -5.24 4.74 -14.99
C PRO A 88 -5.67 3.74 -16.07
N PHE A 89 -6.10 2.55 -15.66
CA PHE A 89 -6.64 1.52 -16.55
C PHE A 89 -8.13 1.32 -16.30
N ALA A 90 -8.91 0.97 -17.32
CA ALA A 90 -10.36 0.78 -17.21
C ALA A 90 -10.76 -0.20 -16.08
N ALA A 91 -9.96 -1.25 -15.87
CA ALA A 91 -10.18 -2.24 -14.82
C ALA A 91 -10.13 -1.66 -13.38
N TRP A 92 -9.53 -0.47 -13.17
CA TRP A 92 -9.49 0.17 -11.85
C TRP A 92 -10.85 0.70 -11.40
N SER A 93 -11.73 0.97 -12.36
CA SER A 93 -13.09 1.45 -12.11
C SER A 93 -14.12 0.33 -11.95
N ASP A 94 -13.70 -0.93 -12.11
CA ASP A 94 -14.56 -2.09 -11.85
C ASP A 94 -14.29 -2.62 -10.42
N PRO A 95 -15.21 -2.40 -9.47
CA PRO A 95 -15.01 -2.79 -8.08
C PRO A 95 -14.89 -4.31 -7.88
N ALA A 96 -15.34 -5.12 -8.84
CA ALA A 96 -15.22 -6.57 -8.77
C ALA A 96 -13.87 -7.09 -9.28
N ARG A 97 -13.13 -6.31 -10.08
CA ARG A 97 -11.84 -6.72 -10.68
C ARG A 97 -10.70 -6.66 -9.69
N ILE A 98 -10.61 -5.55 -8.95
CA ILE A 98 -9.52 -5.27 -8.02
C ILE A 98 -10.08 -5.14 -6.61
N VAL A 99 -9.80 -6.13 -5.76
CA VAL A 99 -10.38 -6.21 -4.41
C VAL A 99 -9.34 -6.32 -3.29
N SER A 100 -8.05 -6.45 -3.63
CA SER A 100 -6.97 -6.72 -2.68
C SER A 100 -5.76 -5.78 -2.80
N LEU A 101 -5.85 -4.74 -3.63
CA LEU A 101 -4.88 -3.65 -3.73
C LEU A 101 -5.59 -2.32 -4.02
N ASP A 102 -5.01 -1.20 -3.61
CA ASP A 102 -5.48 0.14 -3.97
C ASP A 102 -4.79 0.61 -5.28
N PRO A 103 -5.49 0.66 -6.42
CA PRO A 103 -4.87 1.04 -7.69
C PRO A 103 -4.34 2.49 -7.68
N TRP A 104 -4.95 3.38 -6.89
CA TRP A 104 -4.54 4.78 -6.76
C TRP A 104 -3.44 4.98 -5.71
N GLY A 105 -3.03 3.92 -5.02
CA GLY A 105 -2.14 3.97 -3.86
C GLY A 105 -0.76 4.58 -4.12
N HIS A 106 -0.32 4.65 -5.38
CA HIS A 106 0.95 5.26 -5.77
C HIS A 106 0.89 6.79 -5.92
N LEU A 107 -0.32 7.35 -6.04
CA LEU A 107 -0.56 8.79 -6.21
C LEU A 107 -1.22 9.42 -4.97
N ALA A 108 -1.53 8.63 -3.94
CA ALA A 108 -2.37 9.07 -2.82
C ALA A 108 -1.84 10.34 -2.11
N PRO A 109 -0.54 10.46 -1.76
CA PRO A 109 -0.05 11.69 -1.13
C PRO A 109 -0.25 12.94 -1.99
N GLN A 110 -0.18 12.81 -3.31
CA GLN A 110 -0.21 13.95 -4.23
C GLN A 110 -1.62 14.31 -4.67
N LEU A 111 -2.49 13.31 -4.88
CA LEU A 111 -3.92 13.51 -5.08
C LEU A 111 -4.58 14.22 -3.89
N PHE A 112 -4.06 14.01 -2.68
CA PHE A 112 -4.60 14.57 -1.44
C PHE A 112 -3.61 15.51 -0.74
N ALA A 113 -2.76 16.21 -1.50
CA ALA A 113 -1.71 17.08 -0.97
C ALA A 113 -2.25 18.11 0.05
N ASP A 114 -3.40 18.73 -0.23
CA ASP A 114 -4.02 19.70 0.69
C ASP A 114 -4.40 19.06 2.04
N ARG A 115 -4.86 17.81 2.03
CA ARG A 115 -5.20 17.08 3.26
C ARG A 115 -3.95 16.65 4.01
N VAL A 116 -2.92 16.19 3.29
CA VAL A 116 -1.61 15.88 3.86
C VAL A 116 -1.02 17.12 4.55
N ALA A 117 -1.07 18.28 3.88
CA ALA A 117 -0.64 19.57 4.45
C ALA A 117 -1.49 19.96 5.68
N ALA A 118 -2.78 19.65 5.68
CA ALA A 118 -3.66 19.81 6.85
C ALA A 118 -3.41 18.78 7.97
N GLY A 119 -2.41 17.89 7.83
CA GLY A 119 -1.98 16.95 8.86
C GLY A 119 -2.70 15.60 8.83
N TRP A 120 -3.38 15.26 7.75
CA TRP A 120 -3.96 13.92 7.56
C TRP A 120 -2.87 12.89 7.29
N ASP A 121 -3.00 11.71 7.90
CA ASP A 121 -2.06 10.59 7.73
C ASP A 121 -2.44 9.75 6.50
N ILE A 122 -2.31 10.36 5.31
CA ILE A 122 -2.54 9.71 4.01
C ILE A 122 -1.19 9.25 3.47
N ARG A 123 -1.01 7.93 3.35
CA ARG A 123 0.25 7.33 2.91
C ARG A 123 0.07 6.56 1.61
N PRO A 124 1.12 6.46 0.77
CA PRO A 124 1.05 5.59 -0.39
C PRO A 124 0.99 4.14 0.07
N THR A 125 0.22 3.32 -0.63
CA THR A 125 0.21 1.84 -0.47
C THR A 125 0.93 1.17 -1.63
N ILE A 126 1.41 1.93 -2.60
CA ILE A 126 2.21 1.46 -3.72
C ILE A 126 3.39 2.43 -3.89
N ALA A 127 4.60 1.90 -4.03
CA ALA A 127 5.78 2.67 -4.38
C ALA A 127 6.30 2.23 -5.76
N VAL A 128 6.48 3.19 -6.67
CA VAL A 128 7.02 2.96 -8.03
C VAL A 128 8.38 3.62 -8.13
N THR A 129 9.43 2.83 -8.25
CA THR A 129 10.83 3.30 -8.31
C THR A 129 11.56 2.69 -9.49
N ARG A 130 12.69 3.28 -9.88
CA ARG A 130 13.64 2.64 -10.81
C ARG A 130 14.73 1.92 -10.03
N ALA A 131 15.13 0.75 -10.51
CA ALA A 131 16.15 -0.07 -9.88
C ALA A 131 17.07 -0.72 -10.92
N HIS A 132 18.30 -1.01 -10.48
CA HIS A 132 19.22 -1.91 -11.16
C HIS A 132 19.30 -3.19 -10.33
N ILE A 133 18.93 -4.32 -10.92
CA ILE A 133 18.97 -5.62 -10.24
C ILE A 133 20.16 -6.40 -10.78
N ALA A 134 21.12 -6.68 -9.91
CA ALA A 134 22.15 -7.67 -10.20
C ALA A 134 21.60 -9.06 -9.88
N MET A 135 21.55 -9.94 -10.88
CA MET A 135 21.18 -11.34 -10.72
C MET A 135 22.38 -12.20 -11.16
N PRO A 136 22.97 -13.00 -10.26
CA PRO A 136 24.12 -13.85 -10.59
C PRO A 136 23.88 -14.72 -11.84
N GLU A 137 22.66 -15.22 -12.02
CA GLU A 137 22.26 -16.08 -13.13
C GLU A 137 22.29 -15.35 -14.49
N ILE A 138 22.03 -14.04 -14.49
CA ILE A 138 22.14 -13.21 -15.70
C ILE A 138 23.61 -12.93 -16.03
N VAL A 139 24.43 -12.67 -15.02
CA VAL A 139 25.87 -12.46 -15.20
C VAL A 139 26.51 -13.73 -15.78
N GLU A 140 26.21 -14.89 -15.22
CA GLU A 140 26.68 -16.19 -15.73
C GLU A 140 26.19 -16.43 -17.17
N ALA A 141 24.91 -16.17 -17.45
CA ALA A 141 24.37 -16.31 -18.81
C ALA A 141 25.05 -15.40 -19.84
N MET A 142 25.49 -14.21 -19.44
CA MET A 142 26.27 -13.32 -20.31
C MET A 142 27.71 -13.83 -20.51
N GLN A 143 28.35 -14.35 -19.47
CA GLN A 143 29.69 -14.95 -19.55
C GLN A 143 29.70 -16.17 -20.49
N ASP A 144 28.66 -16.98 -20.45
CA ASP A 144 28.46 -18.12 -21.35
C ASP A 144 28.07 -17.71 -22.79
N GLY A 145 27.84 -16.42 -23.05
CA GLY A 145 27.37 -15.93 -24.35
C GLY A 145 25.90 -16.26 -24.67
N ARG A 146 25.11 -16.71 -23.69
CA ARG A 146 23.66 -16.97 -23.85
C ARG A 146 22.83 -15.69 -23.90
N LEU A 147 23.32 -14.63 -23.26
CA LEU A 147 22.74 -13.29 -23.29
C LEU A 147 23.79 -12.27 -23.73
N ALA A 148 23.35 -11.25 -24.44
CA ALA A 148 24.17 -10.10 -24.82
C ALA A 148 23.59 -8.83 -24.17
N PRO A 149 24.44 -7.86 -23.81
CA PRO A 149 23.95 -6.59 -23.30
C PRO A 149 23.20 -5.81 -24.39
N ASP A 150 22.21 -5.03 -23.97
CA ASP A 150 21.51 -4.14 -24.87
C ASP A 150 22.41 -2.96 -25.28
N PRO A 151 22.20 -2.38 -26.47
CA PRO A 151 22.84 -1.12 -26.85
C PRO A 151 22.55 -0.03 -25.80
N PRO A 152 23.54 0.81 -25.43
CA PRO A 152 23.33 1.89 -24.49
C PRO A 152 22.20 2.82 -24.93
N GLY A 153 21.27 3.10 -24.02
CA GLY A 153 20.15 3.98 -24.32
C GLY A 153 19.05 3.96 -23.27
N PRO A 154 17.98 4.75 -23.47
CA PRO A 154 16.83 4.77 -22.58
C PRO A 154 16.05 3.44 -22.60
N ALA A 155 16.12 2.70 -23.71
CA ALA A 155 15.46 1.41 -23.88
C ALA A 155 16.31 0.21 -23.42
N ALA A 156 17.55 0.44 -22.96
CA ALA A 156 18.43 -0.63 -22.51
C ALA A 156 17.85 -1.28 -21.24
N VAL A 157 17.61 -2.59 -21.30
CA VAL A 157 17.15 -3.41 -20.18
C VAL A 157 18.33 -4.09 -19.51
N LEU A 158 19.22 -4.71 -20.29
CA LEU A 158 20.38 -5.43 -19.77
C LEU A 158 21.66 -4.64 -20.02
N SER A 159 22.36 -4.24 -18.96
CA SER A 159 23.66 -3.56 -19.08
C SER A 159 24.83 -4.55 -19.25
N ALA A 160 25.98 -4.03 -19.68
CA ALA A 160 27.19 -4.82 -19.94
C ALA A 160 27.76 -5.55 -18.71
N ASP A 161 27.48 -5.06 -17.50
CA ASP A 161 27.85 -5.67 -16.22
C ASP A 161 26.80 -6.69 -15.71
N GLY A 162 25.75 -6.97 -16.50
CA GLY A 162 24.71 -7.94 -16.15
C GLY A 162 23.65 -7.44 -15.18
N ALA A 163 23.57 -6.13 -14.94
CA ALA A 163 22.47 -5.55 -14.20
C ALA A 163 21.23 -5.35 -15.10
N ALA A 164 20.06 -5.72 -14.59
CA ALA A 164 18.80 -5.45 -15.25
C ALA A 164 18.19 -4.14 -14.76
N ARG A 165 17.92 -3.23 -15.70
CA ARG A 165 17.19 -1.98 -15.50
C ARG A 165 15.70 -2.26 -15.47
N VAL A 166 15.07 -1.88 -14.36
CA VAL A 166 13.63 -2.13 -14.15
C VAL A 166 12.94 -0.96 -13.49
N THR A 167 11.63 -0.88 -13.73
CA THR A 167 10.71 -0.20 -12.83
C THR A 167 10.23 -1.21 -11.80
N LYS A 168 10.52 -0.96 -10.52
CA LYS A 168 10.08 -1.75 -9.38
C LYS A 168 8.82 -1.15 -8.80
N ILE A 169 7.80 -1.98 -8.60
CA ILE A 169 6.55 -1.61 -7.95
C ILE A 169 6.41 -2.44 -6.68
N ALA A 170 6.49 -1.81 -5.51
CA ALA A 170 6.18 -2.44 -4.23
C ALA A 170 4.73 -2.14 -3.84
N ILE A 171 3.94 -3.16 -3.51
CA ILE A 171 2.50 -3.08 -3.30
C ILE A 171 2.15 -3.60 -1.91
N GLU A 172 1.59 -2.74 -1.06
CA GLU A 172 0.94 -3.14 0.19
C GLU A 172 -0.49 -3.62 -0.08
N PRO A 173 -0.97 -4.65 0.64
CA PRO A 173 -2.32 -5.17 0.47
C PRO A 173 -3.37 -4.19 1.02
N VAL A 174 -4.41 -3.93 0.22
CA VAL A 174 -5.58 -3.14 0.62
C VAL A 174 -6.82 -3.91 0.23
N TRP A 175 -7.50 -4.50 1.21
CA TRP A 175 -8.62 -5.39 0.96
C TRP A 175 -9.94 -4.64 1.06
N TRP A 176 -10.71 -4.64 -0.04
CA TRP A 176 -12.12 -4.28 0.01
C TRP A 176 -12.92 -5.52 0.38
N LEU A 177 -13.37 -5.58 1.63
CA LEU A 177 -13.95 -6.77 2.25
C LEU A 177 -15.18 -7.32 1.52
N PRO A 178 -16.11 -6.53 0.96
CA PRO A 178 -17.21 -7.06 0.16
C PRO A 178 -16.70 -7.86 -1.06
N GLY A 179 -15.70 -7.33 -1.77
CA GLY A 179 -15.08 -7.99 -2.90
C GLY A 179 -14.33 -9.26 -2.51
N VAL A 180 -13.57 -9.23 -1.41
CA VAL A 180 -12.89 -10.42 -0.88
C VAL A 180 -13.91 -11.50 -0.51
N ALA A 181 -15.00 -11.14 0.18
CA ALA A 181 -16.06 -12.08 0.53
C ALA A 181 -16.66 -12.77 -0.71
N ALA A 182 -16.93 -12.00 -1.76
CA ALA A 182 -17.40 -12.51 -3.04
C ALA A 182 -16.39 -13.47 -3.70
N ARG A 183 -15.09 -13.18 -3.66
CA ARG A 183 -14.04 -14.07 -4.20
C ARG A 183 -13.95 -15.41 -3.47
N PHE A 184 -14.25 -15.44 -2.18
CA PHE A 184 -14.30 -16.66 -1.38
C PHE A 184 -15.67 -17.35 -1.40
N GLY A 185 -16.70 -16.76 -2.04
CA GLY A 185 -18.05 -17.32 -2.06
C GLY A 185 -18.74 -17.35 -0.70
N VAL A 186 -18.38 -16.43 0.21
CA VAL A 186 -18.92 -16.37 1.58
C VAL A 186 -19.61 -15.03 1.84
N GLY A 187 -20.54 -15.00 2.81
CA GLY A 187 -21.15 -13.74 3.25
C GLY A 187 -20.15 -12.83 3.98
N LEU A 188 -20.27 -11.51 3.79
CA LEU A 188 -19.38 -10.51 4.40
C LEU A 188 -19.30 -10.63 5.94
N LYS A 189 -20.44 -10.84 6.61
CA LYS A 189 -20.49 -11.03 8.07
C LYS A 189 -19.71 -12.27 8.51
N THR A 190 -19.84 -13.36 7.77
CA THR A 190 -19.11 -14.61 8.04
C THR A 190 -17.61 -14.39 7.85
N LEU A 191 -17.19 -13.82 6.71
CA LEU A 191 -15.78 -13.50 6.45
C LEU A 191 -15.16 -12.70 7.61
N ARG A 192 -15.81 -11.60 7.99
CA ARG A 192 -15.29 -10.69 9.03
C ARG A 192 -15.21 -11.36 10.39
N ARG A 193 -16.24 -12.10 10.79
CA ARG A 193 -16.26 -12.84 12.05
C ARG A 193 -15.16 -13.90 12.08
N THR A 194 -15.02 -14.68 11.01
CA THR A 194 -13.98 -15.71 10.92
C THR A 194 -12.58 -15.10 10.94
N LEU A 195 -12.34 -14.00 10.22
CA LEU A 195 -11.07 -13.27 10.30
C LEU A 195 -10.77 -12.80 11.73
N PHE A 196 -11.75 -12.28 12.46
CA PHE A 196 -11.58 -11.86 13.85
C PHE A 196 -11.25 -13.06 14.77
N GLU A 197 -12.03 -14.14 14.70
CA GLU A 197 -11.85 -15.31 15.55
C GLU A 197 -10.53 -16.04 15.27
N GLN A 198 -10.18 -16.23 13.99
CA GLN A 198 -8.98 -16.96 13.58
C GLN A 198 -7.69 -16.13 13.72
N THR A 199 -7.79 -14.82 13.92
CA THR A 199 -6.63 -13.97 14.27
C THR A 199 -6.51 -13.75 15.78
N GLY A 200 -7.21 -14.53 16.61
CA GLY A 200 -7.16 -14.39 18.07
C GLY A 200 -7.75 -13.08 18.58
N GLY A 201 -8.66 -12.47 17.83
CA GLY A 201 -9.31 -11.21 18.18
C GLY A 201 -8.48 -9.95 17.87
N MET A 202 -7.45 -10.05 17.01
CA MET A 202 -6.51 -8.97 16.72
C MET A 202 -7.15 -7.68 16.18
N PHE A 203 -8.28 -7.78 15.46
CA PHE A 203 -8.96 -6.64 14.85
C PHE A 203 -10.45 -6.57 15.25
N PRO A 204 -10.79 -6.01 16.43
CA PRO A 204 -12.17 -5.89 16.89
C PRO A 204 -13.10 -5.19 15.89
N GLU A 205 -12.60 -4.22 15.12
CA GLU A 205 -13.37 -3.48 14.12
C GLU A 205 -13.94 -4.35 12.98
N LEU A 206 -13.38 -5.55 12.75
CA LEU A 206 -14.00 -6.52 11.85
C LEU A 206 -15.42 -6.86 12.31
N VAL A 207 -15.70 -6.87 13.61
CA VAL A 207 -17.03 -7.17 14.16
C VAL A 207 -17.78 -5.88 14.55
N THR A 208 -17.09 -4.93 15.17
CA THR A 208 -17.73 -3.77 15.82
C THR A 208 -17.96 -2.57 14.91
N ARG A 209 -17.28 -2.51 13.76
CA ARG A 209 -17.35 -1.38 12.80
C ARG A 209 -17.76 -1.86 11.40
N PRO A 210 -19.03 -2.28 11.22
CA PRO A 210 -19.52 -2.75 9.91
C PRO A 210 -19.51 -1.65 8.84
N ASP A 211 -19.41 -0.38 9.23
CA ASP A 211 -19.26 0.77 8.34
C ASP A 211 -17.88 0.86 7.66
N LEU A 212 -16.86 0.17 8.19
CA LEU A 212 -15.53 0.12 7.58
C LEU A 212 -15.45 -1.07 6.62
N GLU A 213 -15.41 -0.81 5.31
CA GLU A 213 -15.38 -1.86 4.29
C GLU A 213 -13.96 -2.22 3.81
N VAL A 214 -12.96 -1.42 4.18
CA VAL A 214 -11.57 -1.64 3.77
C VAL A 214 -10.73 -2.10 4.95
N PHE A 215 -9.87 -3.09 4.70
CA PHE A 215 -8.94 -3.67 5.67
C PHE A 215 -7.52 -3.60 5.14
N LEU A 216 -6.58 -3.20 6.01
CA LEU A 216 -5.13 -3.25 5.79
C LEU A 216 -4.57 -4.46 6.55
N PRO A 217 -4.58 -5.67 5.95
CA PRO A 217 -4.07 -6.85 6.62
C PRO A 217 -2.55 -6.77 6.81
N PRO A 218 -2.00 -7.16 7.97
CA PRO A 218 -0.56 -7.15 8.23
C PRO A 218 0.12 -8.39 7.63
N ILE A 219 -0.04 -8.58 6.31
CA ILE A 219 0.54 -9.68 5.54
C ILE A 219 1.59 -9.15 4.57
N GLY A 220 2.38 -10.07 4.01
CA GLY A 220 3.37 -9.73 2.98
C GLY A 220 2.72 -9.05 1.77
N GLY A 221 3.37 -8.00 1.27
CA GLY A 221 3.00 -7.33 0.03
C GLY A 221 3.47 -8.09 -1.21
N ALA A 222 3.25 -7.48 -2.38
CA ALA A 222 3.76 -7.97 -3.65
C ALA A 222 4.83 -7.00 -4.19
N THR A 223 5.77 -7.54 -4.97
CA THR A 223 6.70 -6.73 -5.77
C THR A 223 6.59 -7.14 -7.23
N VAL A 224 6.47 -6.16 -8.11
CA VAL A 224 6.47 -6.36 -9.57
C VAL A 224 7.71 -5.67 -10.14
N TYR A 225 8.41 -6.35 -11.03
CA TYR A 225 9.52 -5.80 -11.79
C TYR A 225 9.12 -5.72 -13.25
N LEU A 226 9.12 -4.51 -13.80
CA LEU A 226 8.79 -4.24 -15.19
C LEU A 226 10.10 -3.97 -15.94
N PHE A 227 10.33 -4.76 -16.98
CA PHE A 227 11.51 -4.65 -17.83
C PHE A 227 11.13 -3.90 -19.11
N GLY A 228 11.94 -2.92 -19.50
CA GLY A 228 11.72 -2.10 -20.68
C GLY A 228 10.80 -0.89 -20.45
N ASP A 229 10.21 -0.39 -21.54
CA ASP A 229 9.36 0.81 -21.54
C ASP A 229 7.96 0.49 -21.00
N VAL A 230 7.69 0.96 -19.78
CA VAL A 230 6.42 0.78 -19.07
C VAL A 230 5.22 1.32 -19.85
N SER A 231 5.40 2.34 -20.69
CA SER A 231 4.31 2.93 -21.48
C SER A 231 3.75 1.99 -22.56
N ARG A 232 4.48 0.91 -22.88
CA ARG A 232 4.09 -0.11 -23.85
C ARG A 232 3.34 -1.29 -23.25
N LEU A 233 3.21 -1.35 -21.92
CA LEU A 233 2.50 -2.46 -21.28
C LEU A 233 1.05 -2.59 -21.78
N GLY A 234 0.67 -3.81 -22.15
CA GLY A 234 -0.66 -4.11 -22.67
C GLY A 234 -0.89 -3.66 -24.12
N ARG A 235 0.13 -3.13 -24.81
CA ARG A 235 0.09 -2.88 -26.25
C ARG A 235 0.66 -4.11 -26.98
N PRO A 236 -0.05 -4.66 -27.98
CA PRO A 236 0.41 -5.81 -28.73
C PRO A 236 1.55 -5.50 -29.73
N GLU A 237 1.93 -4.23 -29.85
CA GLU A 237 2.93 -3.67 -30.79
C GLU A 237 3.85 -2.66 -30.05
#